data_AF-A0AAP0QIT1-F1
#
_entry.id   AF-A0AAP0QIT1-F1
#
_cell.length_a   1.000
_cell.length_b   1.000
_cell.length_c   1.000
_cell.angle_alpha   90.00
_cell.angle_beta   90.00
_cell.angle_gamma   90.00
#
_symmetry.space_group_name_H-M   'P 1'
#
loop_
_entity.id
_entity.type
_entity.pdbx_description
1 polymer ?
#
loop_
_entity_poly.entity_id
_entity_poly.type
_entity_poly.pdbx_seq_one_letter_code
_entity_poly.pdbx_strand_id
1 'polypeptide(L)' 'MYHKAFIEVNEEGTEAAASNAVIAVAQCARYPIPSFVADHPFMFMIREETSNAVFFLGALLNPLSES' A
#
# COMPACT_ATOMS: atom_id res chain seq x y z
N MET A 1 10.84 -26.48 -10.40
CA MET A 1 10.76 -25.58 -9.23
C MET A 1 9.62 -24.60 -9.53
N TYR A 2 8.55 -24.65 -8.74
CA TYR A 2 7.37 -23.81 -8.93
C TYR A 2 7.28 -22.86 -7.74
N HIS A 3 7.03 -21.58 -8.01
CA HIS A 3 6.82 -20.56 -6.98
C HIS A 3 5.45 -19.93 -7.24
N LYS A 4 4.55 -20.01 -6.26
CA LYS A 4 3.22 -19.40 -6.29
C LYS A 4 3.10 -18.48 -5.09
N ALA A 5 2.70 -17.25 -5.32
CA ALA A 5 2.45 -16.22 -4.32
C ALA A 5 1.02 -15.70 -4.48
N PHE A 6 0.44 -15.22 -3.39
CA PHE A 6 -0.88 -14.62 -3.35
C PHE A 6 -0.84 -13.41 -2.42
N ILE A 7 -1.48 -12.32 -2.84
CA ILE A 7 -1.56 -11.06 -2.09
C ILE A 7 -3.02 -10.61 -2.15
N GLU A 8 -3.58 -10.31 -0.99
CA GLU A 8 -4.91 -9.72 -0.83
C GLU A 8 -4.74 -8.36 -0.14
N VAL A 9 -5.42 -7.34 -0.66
CA VAL A 9 -5.39 -5.99 -0.12
C VAL A 9 -6.82 -5.59 0.22
N ASN A 10 -7.05 -5.24 1.48
CA ASN A 10 -8.32 -4.74 1.99
C ASN A 10 -8.07 -3.59 2.98
N GLU A 11 -9.15 -2.99 3.46
CA GLU A 11 -9.10 -1.79 4.27
C GLU A 11 -8.69 -2.07 5.73
N GLU A 12 -8.98 -3.26 6.25
CA GLU A 12 -8.99 -3.56 7.69
C GLU A 12 -7.67 -3.24 8.44
N GLY A 13 -6.52 -3.55 7.82
CA GLY A 13 -5.22 -3.40 8.48
C GLY A 13 -4.64 -1.97 8.43
N THR A 14 -4.62 -1.35 7.24
CA THR A 14 -4.00 -0.04 7.03
C THR A 14 -4.95 1.11 7.36
N GLU A 15 -6.27 0.94 7.22
CA GLU A 15 -7.27 1.99 7.50
C GLU A 15 -7.25 2.40 8.97
N ALA A 16 -7.17 1.44 9.90
CA ALA A 16 -7.11 1.74 11.34
C ALA A 16 -5.87 2.57 11.71
N ALA A 17 -4.71 2.22 11.15
CA ALA A 17 -3.47 2.97 11.37
C ALA A 17 -3.50 4.34 10.67
N ALA A 18 -4.03 4.41 9.45
CA ALA A 18 -4.13 5.64 8.66
C ALA A 18 -5.09 6.65 9.27
N SER A 19 -6.26 6.23 9.75
CA SER A 19 -7.25 7.11 10.39
C SER A 19 -6.68 7.82 11.61
N ASN A 20 -6.02 7.07 12.51
CA ASN A 20 -5.37 7.63 13.69
C ASN A 20 -4.25 8.62 13.32
N ALA A 21 -3.44 8.29 12.31
CA ALA A 21 -2.39 9.17 11.81
C ALA A 21 -2.94 10.45 11.18
N VAL A 22 -4.00 10.36 10.37
CA VAL A 22 -4.66 11.52 9.74
C VAL A 22 -5.23 12.45 10.80
N ILE A 23 -5.87 11.93 11.85
CA ILE A 23 -6.38 12.76 12.95
C ILE A 23 -5.22 13.49 13.64
N ALA A 24 -4.12 12.79 13.95
CA ALA A 24 -2.94 13.39 14.57
C ALA A 24 -2.27 14.45 13.68
N VAL A 25 -2.16 14.21 12.37
CA VAL A 25 -1.55 15.13 11.40
C VAL A 25 -2.45 16.34 11.15
N ALA A 26 -3.77 16.16 10.98
CA ALA A 26 -4.71 17.26 10.74
C ALA A 26 -4.76 18.25 11.92
N GLN A 27 -4.57 17.75 13.14
CA GLN A 27 -4.45 18.60 14.33
C GLN A 27 -3.12 19.38 14.38
N CYS A 28 -2.09 18.96 13.64
CA CYS A 28 -0.74 19.53 13.70
C CYS A 28 -0.29 20.27 12.42
N ALA A 29 -0.94 20.06 11.27
CA ALA A 29 -0.45 20.49 9.96
C ALA A 29 -0.95 21.90 9.54
N ARG A 30 -0.03 22.72 9.01
CA ARG A 30 -0.30 24.01 8.34
C ARG A 30 -0.16 23.96 6.81
N TYR A 31 0.15 22.80 6.23
CA TYR A 31 0.39 22.59 4.79
C TYR A 31 -0.61 21.59 4.20
N PRO A 32 -0.96 21.69 2.90
CA PRO A 32 -1.86 20.75 2.25
C PRO A 32 -1.23 19.35 2.17
N ILE A 33 -2.06 18.35 2.46
CA ILE A 33 -1.69 16.93 2.42
C ILE A 33 -1.64 16.49 0.94
N PRO A 34 -0.56 15.86 0.47
CA PRO A 34 -0.48 15.36 -0.90
C PRO A 34 -1.51 14.25 -1.14
N SER A 35 -2.15 14.27 -2.31
CA SER A 35 -3.09 13.23 -2.75
C SER A 35 -2.35 12.13 -3.52
N PHE A 36 -2.71 10.88 -3.24
CA PHE A 36 -2.27 9.71 -4.00
C PHE A 36 -3.51 8.95 -4.46
N VAL A 37 -3.63 8.73 -5.78
CA VAL A 37 -4.75 8.03 -6.40
C VAL A 37 -4.17 6.92 -7.29
N ALA A 38 -4.42 5.66 -6.92
CA ALA A 38 -3.96 4.47 -7.64
C ALA A 38 -5.04 3.90 -8.56
N ASP A 39 -5.59 4.74 -9.46
CA ASP A 39 -6.67 4.40 -10.40
C ASP A 39 -6.17 3.90 -11.78
N HIS A 40 -4.88 3.63 -11.89
CA HIS A 40 -4.18 3.19 -13.11
C HIS A 40 -3.06 2.21 -12.74
N PRO A 41 -2.45 1.49 -13.71
CA PRO A 41 -1.41 0.50 -13.41
C PRO A 41 -0.27 1.05 -12.55
N PHE A 42 0.07 0.31 -11.49
CA PHE A 42 1.13 0.70 -10.56
C PHE A 42 1.99 -0.49 -10.14
N MET A 43 3.21 -0.20 -9.68
CA MET A 43 4.09 -1.18 -9.06
C MET A 43 3.99 -1.11 -7.54
N PHE A 44 4.17 -2.25 -6.88
CA PHE A 44 4.19 -2.33 -5.42
C PHE A 44 5.33 -3.22 -4.93
N MET A 45 5.79 -2.96 -3.72
CA MET A 45 6.82 -3.74 -3.04
C MET A 45 6.47 -3.88 -1.57
N ILE A 46 6.58 -5.09 -1.04
CA ILE A 46 6.55 -5.35 0.41
C ILE A 46 7.99 -5.62 0.83
N ARG A 47 8.56 -4.70 1.60
CA ARG A 47 9.94 -4.78 2.11
C ARG A 47 9.99 -4.56 3.61
N GLU A 48 10.93 -5.22 4.27
CA GLU A 48 11.30 -4.92 5.64
C GLU A 48 12.28 -3.73 5.64
N GLU A 49 12.06 -2.76 6.54
CA GLU A 49 12.73 -1.46 6.45
C GLU A 49 14.20 -1.51 6.90
N THR A 50 14.53 -2.31 7.92
CA THR A 50 15.86 -2.33 8.54
C THR A 50 16.89 -3.04 7.67
N SER A 51 16.56 -4.23 7.18
CA SER A 51 17.41 -5.08 6.33
C SER A 51 17.25 -4.80 4.85
N ASN A 52 16.21 -4.06 4.45
CA ASN A 52 15.80 -3.83 3.06
C ASN A 52 15.43 -5.13 2.30
N ALA A 53 15.15 -6.22 3.01
CA ALA A 53 14.71 -7.46 2.39
C ALA A 53 13.38 -7.25 1.65
N VAL A 54 13.34 -7.66 0.38
CA VAL A 54 12.14 -7.61 -0.46
C VAL A 54 11.42 -8.95 -0.38
N PHE A 55 10.23 -8.96 0.20
CA PHE A 55 9.38 -10.15 0.29
C PHE A 55 8.51 -10.31 -0.95
N PHE A 56 7.99 -9.20 -1.47
CA PHE A 56 7.17 -9.18 -2.68
C PHE A 56 7.50 -7.98 -3.56
N LEU A 57 7.47 -8.20 -4.86
CA LEU A 57 7.59 -7.18 -5.89
C LEU A 57 6.61 -7.53 -7.01
N GLY A 58 5.79 -6.58 -7.42
CA GLY A 58 4.78 -6.83 -8.46
C GLY A 58 4.27 -5.57 -9.12
N ALA A 59 3.49 -5.77 -10.16
CA ALA A 59 2.75 -4.73 -10.85
C ALA A 59 1.27 -5.12 -10.91
N LEU A 60 0.38 -4.21 -10.51
CA LEU A 60 -1.05 -4.35 -10.69
C LEU A 60 -1.46 -3.64 -11.97
N LEU A 61 -1.76 -4.40 -13.01
CA LEU A 61 -2.16 -3.86 -14.32
C LEU A 61 -3.68 -3.70 -14.43
N ASN A 62 -4.43 -4.60 -13.79
CA ASN A 62 -5.88 -4.56 -13.75
C ASN A 62 -6.37 -5.13 -12.40
N PRO A 63 -6.98 -4.33 -11.52
CA PRO A 63 -7.53 -4.81 -10.26
C PRO A 63 -8.83 -5.63 -10.43
N LEU A 64 -9.47 -5.56 -11.61
CA LEU A 64 -10.72 -6.26 -11.91
C LEU A 64 -10.51 -7.58 -12.67
N SER A 65 -9.27 -7.92 -13.03
CA SER A 65 -9.00 -9.23 -13.63
C SER A 65 -9.03 -10.30 -12.55
N GLU A 66 -10.01 -11.21 -12.66
CA GLU A 66 -10.07 -12.44 -11.88
C GLU A 66 -8.78 -13.25 -12.09
N SER A 67 -8.22 -13.80 -11.00
CA SER A 67 -7.03 -14.65 -11.01
C SER A 67 -7.35 -16.12 -11.21
#